data_AF-A0A8J8CV85-F1
#
_entry.id   AF-A0A8J8CV85-F1
#
_cell.length_a   1.000
_cell.length_b   1.000
_cell.length_c   1.000
_cell.angle_alpha   90.00
_cell.angle_beta   90.00
_cell.angle_gamma   90.00
#
_symmetry.space_group_name_H-M   'P 1'
#
loop_
_entity.id
_entity.type
_entity.pdbx_description
1 polymer ?
#
loop_
_entity_poly.entity_id
_entity_poly.type
_entity_poly.pdbx_seq_one_letter_code
_entity_poly.pdbx_strand_id
1 'polypeptide(L)'
;MNRRSAVALAGALAVAVCAVAATGALVAADGAQHEPTPATDREVERQEENETSETDDGNGTDGPPLSPHATVGGGPSTGESVAGGDLNGDGTADVVVGIPFDDDAGNNAGAAAVFFGPVDPGETDVSAANVTVRGTAGGEWTGYDTAVADVNGDGYGDLIVSAPLRDNGYVYVFHGGPSMSETLRPSDADAVIAGGDDDEQFGIAVAPVPQEGADGLLVGDPRADGEGGEDAGAAYYFSPDSLSGDATSADADLRLGGEAAGDRAGWDVAAGDLTGNGTPDLVVGARDAGGSGAGAAYVAPAIAAGERSLADAEAVIRGAEGGNSAGHTVGVYRGNDSAGVIVGAPTADENGSSSGAVYVVPPENASLADAEPVYAGTAGDRAGWDATAGDVTCDGRADLLVGSPYADDKAGTAVMVPADGSDPVEILAGEDPGDYAGYRVALTVDATGDGNRDALVGAPDENVTNTTASATLLESGCAATADAVEENASDGGTDTETESDGTETDATDETAAAEAPSEGDPLSTLAPVGVVVGAAAVALGVVALWRRD
;
A
#
# COMPACT_ATOMS: atom_id res chain seq x y z
N MET A 1 -40.41 46.63 -54.77
CA MET A 1 -41.77 46.34 -54.23
C MET A 1 -41.56 45.93 -52.77
N ASN A 2 -41.75 46.86 -51.82
CA ASN A 2 -42.84 46.91 -50.82
C ASN A 2 -42.86 45.68 -49.88
N ARG A 3 -42.86 45.73 -48.53
CA ARG A 3 -43.04 46.78 -47.49
C ARG A 3 -42.63 46.20 -46.10
N ARG A 4 -42.14 47.08 -45.19
CA ARG A 4 -42.39 47.30 -43.73
C ARG A 4 -42.88 46.11 -42.85
N SER A 5 -42.50 45.92 -41.57
CA SER A 5 -42.40 46.87 -40.44
C SER A 5 -41.66 46.28 -39.22
N ALA A 6 -41.08 47.15 -38.40
CA ALA A 6 -40.58 46.89 -37.04
C ALA A 6 -41.68 46.93 -35.97
N VAL A 7 -41.51 46.19 -34.87
CA VAL A 7 -42.00 46.53 -33.51
C VAL A 7 -41.02 45.97 -32.48
N ALA A 8 -40.57 46.83 -31.57
CA ALA A 8 -39.82 46.50 -30.35
C ALA A 8 -40.78 46.36 -29.17
N LEU A 9 -40.47 45.51 -28.19
CA LEU A 9 -40.80 45.78 -26.78
C LEU A 9 -39.90 44.97 -25.83
N ALA A 10 -39.32 45.70 -24.88
CA ALA A 10 -38.58 45.20 -23.74
C ALA A 10 -39.52 44.70 -22.63
N GLY A 11 -39.00 43.84 -21.75
CA GLY A 11 -39.66 43.45 -20.50
C GLY A 11 -38.68 42.77 -19.55
N ALA A 12 -38.17 43.53 -18.60
CA ALA A 12 -37.47 43.05 -17.41
C ALA A 12 -38.48 42.66 -16.32
N LEU A 13 -38.09 41.75 -15.42
CA LEU A 13 -38.05 41.87 -13.95
C LEU A 13 -38.41 40.55 -13.23
N ALA A 14 -37.63 40.29 -12.19
CA ALA A 14 -37.67 39.21 -11.20
C ALA A 14 -39.00 39.06 -10.41
N VAL A 15 -39.16 37.92 -9.72
CA VAL A 15 -39.35 37.80 -8.25
C VAL A 15 -39.88 36.40 -7.83
N ALA A 16 -39.34 35.94 -6.69
CA ALA A 16 -39.86 35.02 -5.67
C ALA A 16 -40.03 33.51 -5.96
N VAL A 17 -39.25 32.71 -5.20
CA VAL A 17 -39.67 31.39 -4.73
C VAL A 17 -40.29 31.57 -3.34
N CYS A 18 -41.57 31.21 -3.22
CA CYS A 18 -42.32 31.19 -1.96
C CYS A 18 -42.09 29.89 -1.19
N ALA A 19 -41.83 30.02 0.10
CA ALA A 19 -42.06 29.00 1.10
C ALA A 19 -43.57 28.76 1.30
N VAL A 20 -43.98 27.50 1.48
CA VAL A 20 -45.32 27.14 1.94
C VAL A 20 -45.19 26.55 3.34
N ALA A 21 -45.68 27.29 4.32
CA ALA A 21 -46.02 26.81 5.64
C ALA A 21 -47.47 26.31 5.63
N ALA A 22 -47.74 25.20 6.32
CA ALA A 22 -49.08 24.81 6.74
C ALA A 22 -49.13 24.80 8.27
N THR A 23 -50.04 25.59 8.84
CA THR A 23 -50.38 25.65 10.26
C THR A 23 -51.86 25.32 10.46
N GLY A 24 -52.16 24.76 11.64
CA GLY A 24 -53.51 24.67 12.23
C GLY A 24 -53.54 23.61 13.33
N ALA A 25 -53.27 23.96 14.60
CA ALA A 25 -54.23 24.46 15.63
C ALA A 25 -54.92 23.29 16.40
N LEU A 26 -55.15 23.24 17.72
CA LEU A 26 -55.13 24.23 18.82
C LEU A 26 -55.35 23.51 20.21
N VAL A 27 -54.83 24.11 21.30
CA VAL A 27 -55.30 24.18 22.74
C VAL A 27 -54.84 23.18 23.84
N ALA A 28 -54.06 23.78 24.77
CA ALA A 28 -53.98 23.74 26.26
C ALA A 28 -53.76 22.44 27.07
N ALA A 29 -53.23 22.45 28.29
CA ALA A 29 -52.22 23.21 29.06
C ALA A 29 -52.28 22.63 30.49
N ASP A 30 -51.15 22.19 31.06
CA ASP A 30 -50.70 22.20 32.48
C ASP A 30 -49.50 21.24 32.55
N GLY A 31 -48.34 21.47 33.17
CA GLY A 31 -47.92 22.44 34.17
C GLY A 31 -46.92 21.69 35.06
N ALA A 32 -45.61 21.86 34.85
CA ALA A 32 -44.56 21.55 35.84
C ALA A 32 -43.24 22.19 35.41
N GLN A 33 -42.75 23.09 36.25
CA GLN A 33 -41.53 23.88 36.08
C GLN A 33 -40.34 23.13 36.70
N HIS A 34 -39.21 23.06 35.98
CA HIS A 34 -37.90 22.96 36.61
C HIS A 34 -36.88 23.72 35.75
N GLU A 35 -36.28 24.75 36.32
CA GLU A 35 -35.26 25.59 35.68
C GLU A 35 -33.88 24.92 35.67
N PRO A 36 -33.02 25.19 34.67
CA PRO A 36 -31.64 24.76 34.67
C PRO A 36 -30.78 25.69 35.55
N THR A 37 -29.93 25.10 36.38
CA THR A 37 -28.90 25.79 37.16
C THR A 37 -27.65 26.06 36.29
N PRO A 38 -26.89 27.13 36.56
CA PRO A 38 -25.82 27.59 35.68
C PRO A 38 -24.50 26.84 35.89
N ALA A 39 -23.76 26.69 34.80
CA ALA A 39 -22.38 26.23 34.79
C ALA A 39 -21.49 27.21 35.56
N THR A 40 -20.66 26.68 36.46
CA THR A 40 -19.60 27.43 37.14
C THR A 40 -18.31 27.33 36.35
N ASP A 41 -17.70 28.49 36.12
CA ASP A 41 -16.33 28.66 35.62
C ASP A 41 -15.31 27.82 36.38
N ARG A 42 -14.47 27.11 35.64
CA ARG A 42 -13.10 26.80 36.05
C ARG A 42 -12.17 27.16 34.90
N GLU A 43 -11.51 28.30 35.06
CA GLU A 43 -10.26 28.63 34.38
C GLU A 43 -9.28 27.47 34.63
N VAL A 44 -8.83 26.82 33.56
CA VAL A 44 -7.68 25.91 33.59
C VAL A 44 -6.51 26.70 33.00
N GLU A 45 -5.58 27.06 33.88
CA GLU A 45 -4.25 27.50 33.51
C GLU A 45 -3.58 26.38 32.70
N ARG A 46 -3.22 26.64 31.44
CA ARG A 46 -2.25 25.80 30.72
C ARG A 46 -0.91 25.96 31.42
N GLN A 47 -0.46 24.90 32.09
CA GLN A 47 0.95 24.66 32.33
C GLN A 47 1.41 23.63 31.29
N GLU A 48 2.47 23.99 30.59
CA GLU A 48 3.25 23.09 29.74
C GLU A 48 3.87 22.02 30.63
N GLU A 49 3.46 20.76 30.48
CA GLU A 49 4.21 19.61 30.97
C GLU A 49 4.35 18.62 29.80
N ASN A 50 5.51 18.72 29.16
CA ASN A 50 6.15 17.69 28.36
C ASN A 50 6.71 16.66 29.34
N GLU A 51 5.96 15.60 29.63
CA GLU A 51 6.47 14.37 30.24
C GLU A 51 5.83 13.17 29.53
N THR A 52 6.66 12.44 28.80
CA THR A 52 6.39 11.08 28.32
C THR A 52 6.04 10.21 29.52
N SER A 53 4.77 9.83 29.63
CA SER A 53 4.31 8.87 30.63
C SER A 53 4.66 7.47 30.19
N GLU A 54 5.91 7.06 30.42
CA GLU A 54 6.25 5.64 30.52
C GLU A 54 5.59 5.08 31.79
N THR A 55 4.45 4.42 31.63
CA THR A 55 4.04 3.41 32.60
C THR A 55 4.90 2.17 32.34
N ASP A 56 6.05 2.12 33.02
CA ASP A 56 6.78 0.87 33.26
C ASP A 56 6.04 0.10 34.37
N ASP A 57 5.10 -0.76 33.96
CA ASP A 57 4.38 -1.69 34.82
C ASP A 57 5.13 -3.00 35.08
N GLY A 58 6.46 -3.01 34.97
CA GLY A 58 7.33 -4.02 35.59
C GLY A 58 7.04 -5.46 35.18
N ASN A 59 6.30 -5.66 34.10
CA ASN A 59 6.12 -6.86 33.32
C ASN A 59 6.71 -6.52 31.95
N GLY A 60 7.86 -7.08 31.60
CA GLY A 60 8.67 -6.62 30.47
C GLY A 60 8.09 -6.92 29.08
N THR A 61 6.90 -6.38 28.76
CA THR A 61 6.19 -6.54 27.48
C THR A 61 5.34 -5.33 27.06
N ASP A 62 5.38 -4.21 27.80
CA ASP A 62 4.32 -3.18 27.71
C ASP A 62 4.71 -1.94 26.87
N GLY A 63 5.53 -2.11 25.83
CA GLY A 63 5.64 -1.14 24.73
C GLY A 63 4.61 -1.46 23.64
N PRO A 64 4.11 -0.48 22.84
CA PRO A 64 3.36 -0.83 21.65
C PRO A 64 4.25 -1.73 20.77
N PRO A 65 3.69 -2.77 20.14
CA PRO A 65 4.47 -3.75 19.36
C PRO A 65 5.23 -3.13 18.20
N LEU A 66 4.83 -1.93 17.77
CA LEU A 66 5.55 -1.07 16.86
C LEU A 66 5.73 0.31 17.49
N SER A 67 6.94 0.88 17.42
CA SER A 67 7.25 2.23 17.90
C SER A 67 8.04 3.04 16.88
N PRO A 68 7.88 4.38 16.82
CA PRO A 68 8.66 5.21 15.91
C PRO A 68 10.17 5.08 16.14
N HIS A 69 10.91 4.71 15.10
CA HIS A 69 12.36 4.61 15.08
C HIS A 69 13.00 5.77 14.34
N ALA A 70 12.58 5.99 13.09
CA ALA A 70 13.10 7.06 12.25
C ALA A 70 11.99 7.70 11.41
N THR A 71 12.14 9.01 11.14
CA THR A 71 11.20 9.76 10.28
C THR A 71 11.97 10.46 9.18
N VAL A 72 11.61 10.18 7.93
CA VAL A 72 12.08 10.89 6.75
C VAL A 72 11.11 12.01 6.45
N GLY A 73 11.55 13.25 6.60
CA GLY A 73 10.76 14.44 6.26
C GLY A 73 11.35 15.24 5.08
N GLY A 74 10.72 16.37 4.80
CA GLY A 74 11.15 17.32 3.76
C GLY A 74 10.64 16.94 2.37
N GLY A 75 10.57 17.91 1.46
CA GLY A 75 9.95 17.73 0.12
C GLY A 75 8.41 17.73 0.16
N PRO A 76 7.75 17.96 -1.00
CA PRO A 76 6.29 17.90 -1.11
C PRO A 76 5.80 16.45 -1.28
N SER A 77 4.85 16.03 -0.44
CA SER A 77 4.24 14.68 -0.51
C SER A 77 5.19 13.50 -0.38
N THR A 78 6.27 13.69 0.38
CA THR A 78 7.07 12.61 0.94
C THR A 78 6.19 11.64 1.72
N GLY A 79 6.33 10.34 1.43
CA GLY A 79 5.49 9.31 2.03
C GLY A 79 4.16 9.08 1.31
N GLU A 80 3.96 9.64 0.12
CA GLU A 80 2.82 9.28 -0.76
C GLU A 80 2.85 7.79 -1.14
N SER A 81 4.05 7.23 -1.27
CA SER A 81 4.33 5.80 -1.33
C SER A 81 5.52 5.45 -0.44
N VAL A 82 5.51 4.22 0.11
CA VAL A 82 6.59 3.66 0.91
C VAL A 82 6.77 2.19 0.55
N ALA A 83 8.00 1.72 0.48
CA ALA A 83 8.33 0.32 0.27
C ALA A 83 9.64 -0.03 0.98
N GLY A 84 9.93 -1.33 1.12
CA GLY A 84 11.21 -1.75 1.66
C GLY A 84 11.66 -3.13 1.18
N GLY A 85 12.97 -3.34 1.19
CA GLY A 85 13.65 -4.55 0.74
C GLY A 85 15.14 -4.29 0.58
N ASP A 86 15.95 -5.34 0.55
CA ASP A 86 17.42 -5.21 0.49
C ASP A 86 17.87 -4.94 -0.96
N LEU A 87 17.95 -3.66 -1.33
CA LEU A 87 18.33 -3.24 -2.68
C LEU A 87 19.84 -3.32 -2.89
N ASN A 88 20.63 -3.22 -1.81
CA ASN A 88 22.10 -3.12 -1.90
C ASN A 88 22.82 -4.47 -1.63
N GLY A 89 22.10 -5.43 -1.04
CA GLY A 89 22.50 -6.80 -0.74
C GLY A 89 23.39 -6.95 0.49
N ASP A 90 23.25 -6.08 1.49
CA ASP A 90 24.01 -6.16 2.73
C ASP A 90 23.31 -7.00 3.82
N GLY A 91 22.09 -7.47 3.55
CA GLY A 91 21.29 -8.29 4.44
C GLY A 91 20.38 -7.50 5.39
N THR A 92 20.39 -6.17 5.31
CA THR A 92 19.44 -5.29 6.01
C THR A 92 18.54 -4.64 4.96
N ALA A 93 17.25 -4.53 5.26
CA ALA A 93 16.31 -3.96 4.31
C ALA A 93 16.53 -2.45 4.15
N ASP A 94 16.44 -1.97 2.92
CA ASP A 94 16.46 -0.56 2.60
C ASP A 94 15.03 0.01 2.61
N VAL A 95 14.90 1.33 2.80
CA VAL A 95 13.61 2.05 2.80
C VAL A 95 13.50 2.92 1.56
N VAL A 96 12.38 2.81 0.86
CA VAL A 96 12.02 3.62 -0.31
C VAL A 96 10.87 4.54 0.06
N VAL A 97 10.98 5.82 -0.30
CA VAL A 97 9.97 6.85 -0.06
C VAL A 97 9.68 7.60 -1.36
N GLY A 98 8.41 7.60 -1.79
CA GLY A 98 7.92 8.36 -2.93
C GLY A 98 7.68 9.83 -2.60
N ILE A 99 7.99 10.69 -3.57
CA ILE A 99 7.86 12.16 -3.49
C ILE A 99 7.31 12.68 -4.84
N PRO A 100 6.10 12.30 -5.25
CA PRO A 100 5.63 12.50 -6.62
C PRO A 100 5.41 13.96 -7.01
N PHE A 101 5.34 14.88 -6.04
CA PHE A 101 5.19 16.31 -6.31
C PHE A 101 6.51 17.07 -6.22
N ASP A 102 7.64 16.37 -6.15
CA ASP A 102 8.96 17.01 -6.22
C ASP A 102 9.10 17.86 -7.49
N ASP A 103 9.65 19.07 -7.30
CA ASP A 103 9.72 20.11 -8.32
C ASP A 103 11.13 20.26 -8.93
N ASP A 104 12.13 19.45 -8.52
CA ASP A 104 13.54 19.66 -8.92
C ASP A 104 13.74 19.54 -10.43
N ALA A 105 12.98 18.66 -11.10
CA ALA A 105 13.02 18.44 -12.54
C ALA A 105 11.90 19.17 -13.31
N GLY A 106 11.13 20.03 -12.63
CA GLY A 106 9.95 20.72 -13.14
C GLY A 106 8.74 20.47 -12.26
N ASN A 107 7.70 21.32 -12.38
CA ASN A 107 6.54 21.26 -11.49
C ASN A 107 5.90 19.87 -11.42
N ASN A 108 5.86 19.24 -10.25
CA ASN A 108 5.38 17.89 -10.00
C ASN A 108 6.02 16.86 -10.95
N ALA A 109 7.33 16.96 -11.19
CA ALA A 109 8.06 15.94 -11.93
C ALA A 109 8.16 14.64 -11.12
N GLY A 110 8.26 14.80 -9.80
CA GLY A 110 8.32 13.72 -8.84
C GLY A 110 9.70 13.10 -8.69
N ALA A 111 9.89 12.41 -7.58
CA ALA A 111 11.08 11.66 -7.24
C ALA A 111 10.73 10.44 -6.35
N ALA A 112 11.71 9.54 -6.20
CA ALA A 112 11.74 8.55 -5.14
C ALA A 112 13.11 8.58 -4.46
N ALA A 113 13.14 8.43 -3.15
CA ALA A 113 14.34 8.45 -2.32
C ALA A 113 14.55 7.06 -1.68
N VAL A 114 15.78 6.58 -1.66
CA VAL A 114 16.17 5.33 -1.00
C VAL A 114 17.15 5.63 0.12
N PHE A 115 16.89 5.04 1.28
CA PHE A 115 17.75 5.05 2.45
C PHE A 115 18.23 3.64 2.70
N PHE A 116 19.54 3.42 2.65
CA PHE A 116 20.08 2.11 2.90
C PHE A 116 20.04 1.76 4.38
N GLY A 117 19.67 0.51 4.66
CA GLY A 117 19.67 -0.04 6.01
C GLY A 117 21.10 -0.27 6.56
N PRO A 118 21.26 -0.43 7.88
CA PRO A 118 20.29 -0.10 8.91
C PRO A 118 20.06 1.41 8.99
N VAL A 119 18.79 1.82 9.07
CA VAL A 119 18.42 3.23 9.23
C VAL A 119 18.65 3.64 10.70
N ASP A 120 19.46 4.67 10.92
CA ASP A 120 19.69 5.21 12.27
C ASP A 120 18.41 5.88 12.84
N PRO A 121 18.15 5.80 14.16
CA PRO A 121 16.99 6.42 14.75
C PRO A 121 17.03 7.95 14.71
N GLY A 122 15.85 8.57 14.60
CA GLY A 122 15.66 10.02 14.61
C GLY A 122 15.15 10.59 13.28
N GLU A 123 15.21 11.92 13.16
CA GLU A 123 14.74 12.63 11.97
C GLU A 123 15.83 12.78 10.92
N THR A 124 15.47 12.53 9.66
CA THR A 124 16.31 12.79 8.49
C THR A 124 15.50 13.49 7.40
N ASP A 125 16.21 14.07 6.43
CA ASP A 125 15.59 14.78 5.30
C ASP A 125 15.78 13.97 4.01
N VAL A 126 14.83 14.06 3.09
CA VAL A 126 14.92 13.43 1.76
C VAL A 126 16.20 13.75 0.99
N SER A 127 16.85 14.88 1.25
CA SER A 127 18.14 15.25 0.66
C SER A 127 19.33 14.42 1.17
N ALA A 128 19.16 13.63 2.24
CA ALA A 128 20.16 12.72 2.78
C ALA A 128 20.07 11.30 2.20
N ALA A 129 19.16 11.04 1.27
CA ALA A 129 18.98 9.74 0.63
C ALA A 129 20.27 9.21 -0.02
N ASN A 130 20.48 7.90 0.06
CA ASN A 130 21.61 7.21 -0.57
C ASN A 130 21.45 7.13 -2.09
N VAL A 131 20.22 6.93 -2.56
CA VAL A 131 19.85 6.95 -3.97
C VAL A 131 18.63 7.84 -4.16
N THR A 132 18.62 8.66 -5.21
CA THR A 132 17.43 9.41 -5.62
C THR A 132 17.10 9.13 -7.07
N VAL A 133 15.90 8.61 -7.34
CA VAL A 133 15.31 8.54 -8.68
C VAL A 133 14.60 9.86 -8.95
N ARG A 134 15.01 10.58 -9.99
CA ARG A 134 14.41 11.88 -10.35
C ARG A 134 13.60 11.78 -11.62
N GLY A 135 12.39 12.35 -11.61
CA GLY A 135 11.60 12.57 -12.81
C GLY A 135 12.35 13.41 -13.86
N THR A 136 11.81 13.48 -15.07
CA THR A 136 12.47 14.15 -16.20
C THR A 136 11.85 15.49 -16.59
N ALA A 137 10.55 15.65 -16.34
CA ALA A 137 9.80 16.85 -16.66
C ALA A 137 8.59 17.02 -15.73
N GLY A 138 8.04 18.24 -15.66
CA GLY A 138 6.89 18.51 -14.81
C GLY A 138 5.61 17.78 -15.23
N GLY A 139 4.86 17.31 -14.24
CA GLY A 139 3.58 16.62 -14.39
C GLY A 139 3.67 15.10 -14.53
N GLU A 140 4.85 14.51 -14.37
CA GLU A 140 5.08 13.06 -14.54
C GLU A 140 4.70 12.25 -13.30
N TRP A 141 4.82 12.86 -12.10
CA TRP A 141 4.52 12.24 -10.82
C TRP A 141 5.36 10.97 -10.56
N THR A 142 6.65 11.03 -10.89
CA THR A 142 7.58 9.93 -10.62
C THR A 142 7.65 9.62 -9.13
N GLY A 143 7.59 8.36 -8.72
CA GLY A 143 7.51 7.96 -7.31
C GLY A 143 6.10 8.01 -6.75
N TYR A 144 5.06 8.06 -7.60
CA TYR A 144 3.67 7.96 -7.15
C TYR A 144 3.41 6.65 -6.43
N ASP A 145 3.91 5.56 -7.00
CA ASP A 145 3.97 4.26 -6.37
C ASP A 145 5.38 3.65 -6.52
N THR A 146 5.79 2.87 -5.52
CA THR A 146 7.10 2.21 -5.45
C THR A 146 6.99 0.81 -4.87
N ALA A 147 7.85 -0.09 -5.35
CA ALA A 147 7.96 -1.45 -4.83
C ALA A 147 9.42 -1.92 -4.89
N VAL A 148 9.74 -2.95 -4.12
CA VAL A 148 11.04 -3.62 -4.12
C VAL A 148 10.83 -5.12 -4.29
N ALA A 149 11.52 -5.73 -5.26
CA ALA A 149 11.46 -7.16 -5.54
C ALA A 149 12.61 -7.61 -6.44
N ASP A 150 13.04 -8.87 -6.38
CA ASP A 150 14.10 -9.40 -7.23
C ASP A 150 13.49 -9.84 -8.59
N VAL A 151 13.31 -8.89 -9.52
CA VAL A 151 12.61 -9.15 -10.79
C VAL A 151 13.51 -9.79 -11.84
N ASN A 152 14.83 -9.72 -11.66
CA ASN A 152 15.80 -10.29 -12.57
C ASN A 152 16.42 -11.63 -12.07
N GLY A 153 16.15 -12.01 -10.82
CA GLY A 153 16.60 -13.24 -10.18
C GLY A 153 18.08 -13.28 -9.80
N ASP A 154 18.69 -12.12 -9.53
CA ASP A 154 20.11 -12.01 -9.18
C ASP A 154 20.38 -12.04 -7.67
N GLY A 155 19.31 -12.06 -6.86
CA GLY A 155 19.35 -12.11 -5.41
C GLY A 155 19.45 -10.75 -4.72
N TYR A 156 19.40 -9.64 -5.47
CA TYR A 156 19.24 -8.29 -4.94
C TYR A 156 17.79 -7.83 -5.14
N GLY A 157 17.28 -7.01 -4.21
CA GLY A 157 16.04 -6.30 -4.48
C GLY A 157 16.23 -5.31 -5.62
N ASP A 158 15.33 -5.30 -6.58
CA ASP A 158 15.25 -4.30 -7.64
C ASP A 158 14.21 -3.22 -7.27
N LEU A 159 14.52 -1.98 -7.62
CA LEU A 159 13.66 -0.84 -7.34
C LEU A 159 12.67 -0.61 -8.50
N ILE A 160 11.38 -0.65 -8.18
CA ILE A 160 10.29 -0.34 -9.11
C ILE A 160 9.71 1.02 -8.75
N VAL A 161 9.60 1.92 -9.72
CA VAL A 161 9.09 3.29 -9.54
C VAL A 161 8.11 3.65 -10.65
N SER A 162 6.89 4.07 -10.31
CA SER A 162 5.91 4.50 -11.30
C SER A 162 5.91 6.02 -11.54
N ALA A 163 5.45 6.42 -12.72
CA ALA A 163 5.18 7.79 -13.15
C ALA A 163 3.87 7.83 -13.95
N PRO A 164 2.72 7.64 -13.29
CA PRO A 164 1.46 7.35 -13.95
C PRO A 164 0.88 8.51 -14.76
N LEU A 165 1.36 9.74 -14.56
CA LEU A 165 0.90 10.92 -15.32
C LEU A 165 1.87 11.36 -16.43
N ARG A 166 2.93 10.58 -16.67
CA ARG A 166 3.79 10.78 -17.81
C ARG A 166 3.17 10.14 -19.05
N ASP A 167 2.75 10.97 -20.01
CA ASP A 167 1.97 10.53 -21.18
C ASP A 167 0.76 9.66 -20.76
N ASN A 168 0.80 8.35 -21.05
CA ASN A 168 -0.24 7.36 -20.72
C ASN A 168 0.10 6.52 -19.47
N GLY A 169 1.21 6.84 -18.81
CA GLY A 169 1.73 6.15 -17.63
C GLY A 169 3.00 5.35 -17.92
N TYR A 170 3.92 5.31 -16.95
CA TYR A 170 5.18 4.57 -17.04
C TYR A 170 5.50 3.87 -15.72
N VAL A 171 6.20 2.75 -15.82
CA VAL A 171 6.89 2.08 -14.71
C VAL A 171 8.35 1.89 -15.09
N TYR A 172 9.25 2.21 -14.17
CA TYR A 172 10.69 2.07 -14.32
C TYR A 172 11.20 1.00 -13.35
N VAL A 173 12.05 0.12 -13.84
CA VAL A 173 12.77 -0.87 -13.03
C VAL A 173 14.25 -0.52 -13.05
N PHE A 174 14.84 -0.43 -11.86
CA PHE A 174 16.27 -0.25 -11.66
C PHE A 174 16.80 -1.46 -10.90
N HIS A 175 17.72 -2.20 -11.51
CA HIS A 175 18.28 -3.36 -10.85
C HIS A 175 19.12 -2.97 -9.63
N GLY A 176 18.97 -3.75 -8.58
CA GLY A 176 19.70 -3.58 -7.33
C GLY A 176 21.19 -3.89 -7.44
N GLY A 177 21.81 -3.88 -6.27
CA GLY A 177 23.17 -4.34 -6.05
C GLY A 177 24.15 -3.25 -5.62
N PRO A 178 25.40 -3.64 -5.31
CA PRO A 178 26.38 -2.80 -4.61
C PRO A 178 26.92 -1.62 -5.44
N SER A 179 26.45 -1.46 -6.68
CA SER A 179 26.85 -0.41 -7.61
C SER A 179 25.73 0.56 -7.97
N MET A 180 24.60 0.51 -7.25
CA MET A 180 23.54 1.51 -7.44
C MET A 180 24.09 2.92 -7.31
N SER A 181 23.72 3.76 -8.27
CA SER A 181 24.21 5.14 -8.37
C SER A 181 23.43 6.05 -7.43
N GLU A 182 24.09 7.03 -6.83
CA GLU A 182 23.47 8.03 -5.93
C GLU A 182 22.32 8.81 -6.59
N THR A 183 22.34 8.96 -7.91
CA THR A 183 21.23 9.56 -8.66
C THR A 183 20.90 8.72 -9.87
N LEU A 184 19.63 8.35 -9.98
CA LEU A 184 19.04 7.63 -11.09
C LEU A 184 18.04 8.52 -11.82
N ARG A 185 17.92 8.31 -13.13
CA ARG A 185 16.92 8.94 -13.99
C ARG A 185 16.20 7.83 -14.75
N PRO A 186 14.99 8.09 -15.29
CA PRO A 186 14.34 7.16 -16.21
C PRO A 186 15.20 6.65 -17.38
N SER A 187 16.21 7.41 -17.81
CA SER A 187 17.16 6.96 -18.84
C SER A 187 18.19 5.93 -18.37
N ASP A 188 18.32 5.75 -17.05
CA ASP A 188 19.24 4.82 -16.39
C ASP A 188 18.52 3.53 -15.98
N ALA A 189 17.20 3.44 -16.20
CA ALA A 189 16.40 2.25 -15.90
C ALA A 189 16.83 1.07 -16.75
N ASP A 190 16.83 -0.12 -16.15
CA ASP A 190 17.13 -1.38 -16.82
C ASP A 190 15.95 -1.88 -17.65
N ALA A 191 14.73 -1.57 -17.21
CA ALA A 191 13.51 -1.75 -17.99
C ALA A 191 12.56 -0.56 -17.83
N VAL A 192 11.94 -0.16 -18.94
CA VAL A 192 10.89 0.86 -18.97
C VAL A 192 9.63 0.25 -19.56
N ILE A 193 8.53 0.29 -18.80
CA ILE A 193 7.22 -0.22 -19.23
C ILE A 193 6.28 0.97 -19.43
N ALA A 194 5.83 1.21 -20.66
CA ALA A 194 4.95 2.32 -21.00
C ALA A 194 3.48 1.88 -21.21
N GLY A 195 2.54 2.71 -20.78
CA GLY A 195 1.13 2.58 -21.16
C GLY A 195 0.92 2.76 -22.67
N GLY A 196 -0.03 2.03 -23.23
CA GLY A 196 -0.47 2.06 -24.62
C GLY A 196 -1.45 3.20 -24.90
N ASP A 197 -1.98 3.28 -26.13
CA ASP A 197 -2.83 4.40 -26.58
C ASP A 197 -4.19 4.50 -25.86
N ASP A 198 -4.69 3.38 -25.33
CA ASP A 198 -5.98 3.26 -24.63
C ASP A 198 -5.81 3.27 -23.09
N ASP A 199 -4.60 3.64 -22.63
CA ASP A 199 -4.22 3.77 -21.23
C ASP A 199 -4.07 5.27 -20.88
N GLU A 200 -4.41 5.66 -19.65
CA GLU A 200 -4.25 7.05 -19.18
C GLU A 200 -3.62 7.18 -17.79
N GLN A 201 -3.55 6.09 -17.02
CA GLN A 201 -2.98 6.06 -15.68
C GLN A 201 -2.23 4.75 -15.42
N PHE A 202 -1.58 4.19 -16.44
CA PHE A 202 -0.79 2.97 -16.30
C PHE A 202 0.31 3.15 -15.24
N GLY A 203 0.32 2.25 -14.24
CA GLY A 203 1.25 2.34 -13.10
C GLY A 203 0.71 3.16 -11.93
N ILE A 204 -0.61 3.37 -11.82
CA ILE A 204 -1.19 4.00 -10.61
C ILE A 204 -0.88 3.19 -9.36
N ALA A 205 -0.80 1.86 -9.53
CA ALA A 205 -0.51 0.87 -8.52
C ALA A 205 0.41 -0.20 -9.14
N VAL A 206 1.43 -0.63 -8.42
CA VAL A 206 2.35 -1.69 -8.80
C VAL A 206 2.51 -2.68 -7.65
N ALA A 207 2.59 -3.97 -7.97
CA ALA A 207 2.87 -5.00 -6.98
C ALA A 207 3.78 -6.08 -7.55
N PRO A 208 4.84 -6.47 -6.82
CA PRO A 208 5.61 -7.66 -7.16
C PRO A 208 4.72 -8.90 -7.18
N VAL A 209 4.98 -9.81 -8.13
CA VAL A 209 4.31 -11.11 -8.24
C VAL A 209 5.29 -12.19 -7.84
N PRO A 210 5.29 -12.63 -6.56
CA PRO A 210 6.37 -13.44 -6.01
C PRO A 210 6.47 -14.79 -6.69
N GLN A 211 7.64 -15.14 -7.22
CA GLN A 211 7.85 -16.38 -7.99
C GLN A 211 9.18 -17.03 -7.67
N GLU A 212 9.28 -18.32 -7.96
CA GLU A 212 10.54 -19.06 -7.78
C GLU A 212 11.61 -18.52 -8.73
N GLY A 213 12.67 -17.96 -8.14
CA GLY A 213 13.88 -17.54 -8.85
C GLY A 213 13.90 -16.07 -9.24
N ALA A 214 12.79 -15.52 -9.74
CA ALA A 214 12.65 -14.10 -10.06
C ALA A 214 11.18 -13.70 -9.98
N ASP A 215 10.90 -12.50 -9.50
CA ASP A 215 9.56 -11.97 -9.30
C ASP A 215 8.99 -11.35 -10.59
N GLY A 216 7.69 -11.52 -10.80
CA GLY A 216 6.97 -10.80 -11.85
C GLY A 216 6.49 -9.44 -11.35
N LEU A 217 5.74 -8.73 -12.19
CA LEU A 217 5.16 -7.43 -11.87
C LEU A 217 3.71 -7.35 -12.30
N LEU A 218 2.84 -6.90 -11.39
CA LEU A 218 1.45 -6.55 -11.67
C LEU A 218 1.32 -5.03 -11.67
N VAL A 219 0.71 -4.48 -12.72
CA VAL A 219 0.56 -3.03 -12.91
C VAL A 219 -0.91 -2.69 -13.10
N GLY A 220 -1.44 -1.78 -12.28
CA GLY A 220 -2.80 -1.26 -12.37
C GLY A 220 -2.93 -0.08 -13.34
N ASP A 221 -4.03 -0.06 -14.09
CA ASP A 221 -4.50 1.10 -14.85
C ASP A 221 -6.02 1.27 -14.69
N PRO A 222 -6.49 2.11 -13.75
CA PRO A 222 -7.91 2.28 -13.46
C PRO A 222 -8.67 3.06 -14.53
N ARG A 223 -7.99 3.61 -15.54
CA ARG A 223 -8.64 4.34 -16.65
C ARG A 223 -8.56 3.63 -17.98
N ALA A 224 -7.82 2.52 -18.06
CA ALA A 224 -7.74 1.74 -19.26
C ALA A 224 -9.13 1.41 -19.83
N ASP A 225 -9.30 1.74 -21.10
CA ASP A 225 -10.49 1.38 -21.86
C ASP A 225 -10.39 -0.09 -22.32
N GLY A 226 -11.51 -0.71 -22.67
CA GLY A 226 -11.50 -2.09 -23.17
C GLY A 226 -12.88 -2.67 -23.44
N GLU A 227 -12.98 -4.00 -23.40
CA GLU A 227 -14.25 -4.72 -23.62
C GLU A 227 -15.34 -4.32 -22.61
N GLY A 228 -14.95 -3.95 -21.38
CA GLY A 228 -15.85 -3.41 -20.34
C GLY A 228 -16.40 -2.02 -20.64
N GLY A 229 -15.78 -1.26 -21.55
CA GLY A 229 -16.14 0.12 -21.92
C GLY A 229 -15.18 1.17 -21.36
N GLU A 230 -15.61 2.43 -21.41
CA GLU A 230 -14.83 3.60 -20.97
C GLU A 230 -14.50 3.53 -19.47
N ASP A 231 -13.25 3.78 -19.07
CA ASP A 231 -12.77 3.74 -17.67
C ASP A 231 -13.14 2.42 -16.94
N ALA A 232 -13.28 1.29 -17.67
CA ALA A 232 -13.50 0.00 -17.03
C ALA A 232 -12.29 -0.39 -16.16
N GLY A 233 -11.10 0.08 -16.55
CA GLY A 233 -9.83 -0.19 -15.90
C GLY A 233 -9.29 -1.58 -16.24
N ALA A 234 -8.01 -1.80 -15.95
CA ALA A 234 -7.34 -3.07 -16.13
C ALA A 234 -6.18 -3.26 -15.17
N ALA A 235 -5.73 -4.52 -15.04
CA ALA A 235 -4.42 -4.84 -14.48
C ALA A 235 -3.61 -5.67 -15.49
N TYR A 236 -2.30 -5.44 -15.53
CA TYR A 236 -1.36 -6.01 -16.49
C TYR A 236 -0.28 -6.79 -15.75
N TYR A 237 -0.19 -8.09 -15.99
CA TYR A 237 0.83 -8.94 -15.41
C TYR A 237 1.96 -9.19 -16.41
N PHE A 238 3.19 -8.91 -15.96
CA PHE A 238 4.44 -9.19 -16.63
C PHE A 238 5.19 -10.27 -15.85
N SER A 239 5.49 -11.37 -16.51
CA SER A 239 6.39 -12.40 -15.98
C SER A 239 7.83 -11.88 -15.95
N PRO A 240 8.74 -12.50 -15.17
CA PRO A 240 10.14 -12.08 -15.09
C PRO A 240 10.82 -11.98 -16.47
N ASP A 241 10.55 -12.93 -17.37
CA ASP A 241 11.11 -12.94 -18.73
C ASP A 241 10.71 -11.68 -19.54
N SER A 242 9.51 -11.14 -19.28
CA SER A 242 8.97 -9.94 -19.91
C SER A 242 9.50 -8.63 -19.31
N LEU A 243 10.29 -8.69 -18.24
CA LEU A 243 10.90 -7.54 -17.55
C LEU A 243 12.39 -7.33 -17.91
N SER A 244 12.92 -8.09 -18.86
CA SER A 244 14.35 -8.03 -19.25
C SER A 244 14.77 -6.82 -20.09
N GLY A 245 13.86 -5.84 -20.30
CA GLY A 245 14.13 -4.60 -21.03
C GLY A 245 12.86 -3.78 -21.29
N ASP A 246 12.96 -2.78 -22.17
CA ASP A 246 11.83 -1.91 -22.50
C ASP A 246 10.61 -2.66 -23.06
N ALA A 247 9.43 -2.32 -22.55
CA ALA A 247 8.15 -2.94 -22.88
C ALA A 247 7.01 -1.90 -22.92
N THR A 248 5.83 -2.35 -23.34
CA THR A 248 4.57 -1.61 -23.23
C THR A 248 3.48 -2.47 -22.59
N SER A 249 2.35 -1.88 -22.20
CA SER A 249 1.19 -2.62 -21.72
C SER A 249 0.70 -3.71 -22.70
N ALA A 250 0.97 -3.54 -24.01
CA ALA A 250 0.66 -4.54 -25.03
C ALA A 250 1.58 -5.78 -25.00
N ASP A 251 2.72 -5.69 -24.32
CA ASP A 251 3.68 -6.79 -24.14
C ASP A 251 3.41 -7.58 -22.84
N ALA A 252 2.40 -7.18 -22.05
CA ALA A 252 1.99 -7.91 -20.86
C ALA A 252 1.59 -9.36 -21.18
N ASP A 253 2.00 -10.28 -20.31
CA ASP A 253 1.69 -11.71 -20.43
C ASP A 253 0.20 -12.00 -20.19
N LEU A 254 -0.44 -11.19 -19.35
CA LEU A 254 -1.87 -11.26 -19.05
C LEU A 254 -2.43 -9.85 -18.82
N ARG A 255 -3.56 -9.56 -19.47
CA ARG A 255 -4.39 -8.37 -19.21
C ARG A 255 -5.70 -8.81 -18.56
N LEU A 256 -6.01 -8.23 -17.40
CA LEU A 256 -7.25 -8.41 -16.65
C LEU A 256 -8.12 -7.16 -16.79
N GLY A 257 -9.05 -7.15 -17.74
CA GLY A 257 -9.94 -6.00 -18.00
C GLY A 257 -11.17 -5.97 -17.10
N GLY A 258 -11.58 -4.77 -16.67
CA GLY A 258 -12.76 -4.52 -15.84
C GLY A 258 -14.07 -5.02 -16.46
N GLU A 259 -15.06 -5.28 -15.60
CA GLU A 259 -16.36 -5.86 -16.02
C GLU A 259 -17.21 -4.86 -16.82
N ALA A 260 -17.24 -3.60 -16.39
CA ALA A 260 -18.09 -2.57 -16.95
C ALA A 260 -17.46 -1.17 -16.89
N ALA A 261 -17.98 -0.27 -17.73
CA ALA A 261 -17.52 1.12 -17.84
C ALA A 261 -17.60 1.85 -16.49
N GLY A 262 -16.50 2.48 -16.10
CA GLY A 262 -16.36 3.23 -14.85
C GLY A 262 -16.11 2.39 -13.60
N ASP A 263 -15.90 1.08 -13.71
CA ASP A 263 -15.59 0.22 -12.56
C ASP A 263 -14.19 0.49 -11.98
N ARG A 264 -13.27 1.02 -12.80
CA ARG A 264 -11.90 1.37 -12.44
C ARG A 264 -11.10 0.22 -11.82
N ALA A 265 -11.13 -0.94 -12.45
CA ALA A 265 -10.28 -2.06 -12.06
C ALA A 265 -8.79 -1.71 -12.19
N GLY A 266 -7.94 -2.23 -11.29
CA GLY A 266 -6.54 -1.84 -11.22
C GLY A 266 -6.33 -0.54 -10.45
N TRP A 267 -7.32 -0.11 -9.65
CA TRP A 267 -7.16 1.00 -8.71
C TRP A 267 -6.07 0.72 -7.68
N ASP A 268 -6.05 -0.53 -7.21
CA ASP A 268 -4.99 -1.10 -6.39
C ASP A 268 -4.80 -2.57 -6.80
N VAL A 269 -3.59 -3.10 -6.58
CA VAL A 269 -3.21 -4.45 -7.01
C VAL A 269 -2.32 -5.13 -5.97
N ALA A 270 -2.49 -6.43 -5.78
CA ALA A 270 -1.64 -7.24 -4.91
C ALA A 270 -1.38 -8.61 -5.51
N ALA A 271 -0.39 -9.34 -5.02
CA ALA A 271 -0.16 -10.71 -5.48
C ALA A 271 0.42 -11.64 -4.41
N GLY A 272 0.10 -12.92 -4.53
CA GLY A 272 0.60 -14.00 -3.69
C GLY A 272 -0.25 -15.26 -3.83
N ASP A 273 0.30 -16.46 -3.57
CA ASP A 273 -0.40 -17.75 -3.74
C ASP A 273 -1.54 -18.04 -2.72
N LEU A 274 -2.61 -17.26 -2.74
CA LEU A 274 -3.77 -17.38 -1.85
C LEU A 274 -4.44 -18.76 -1.89
N THR A 275 -4.35 -19.47 -3.02
CA THR A 275 -5.00 -20.78 -3.22
C THR A 275 -4.13 -21.96 -2.78
N GLY A 276 -2.86 -21.74 -2.44
CA GLY A 276 -1.92 -22.78 -2.01
C GLY A 276 -1.55 -23.77 -3.11
N ASN A 277 -1.66 -23.35 -4.37
CA ASN A 277 -1.41 -24.19 -5.54
C ASN A 277 0.01 -23.99 -6.12
N GLY A 278 0.78 -23.04 -5.57
CA GLY A 278 2.14 -22.69 -5.98
C GLY A 278 2.23 -21.72 -7.16
N THR A 279 1.11 -21.36 -7.79
CA THR A 279 1.01 -20.23 -8.72
C THR A 279 0.51 -19.02 -7.95
N PRO A 280 1.17 -17.86 -8.04
CA PRO A 280 0.67 -16.66 -7.38
C PRO A 280 -0.72 -16.31 -7.88
N ASP A 281 -1.57 -15.83 -6.97
CA ASP A 281 -2.85 -15.24 -7.31
C ASP A 281 -2.68 -13.72 -7.38
N LEU A 282 -3.21 -13.12 -8.44
CA LEU A 282 -3.29 -11.69 -8.68
C LEU A 282 -4.60 -11.19 -8.08
N VAL A 283 -4.52 -10.17 -7.25
CA VAL A 283 -5.66 -9.49 -6.65
C VAL A 283 -5.80 -8.11 -7.28
N VAL A 284 -6.99 -7.78 -7.76
CA VAL A 284 -7.26 -6.50 -8.43
C VAL A 284 -8.41 -5.80 -7.74
N GLY A 285 -8.18 -4.58 -7.26
CA GLY A 285 -9.19 -3.69 -6.70
C GLY A 285 -9.91 -2.88 -7.78
N ALA A 286 -11.24 -2.77 -7.67
CA ALA A 286 -12.08 -1.93 -8.51
C ALA A 286 -13.09 -1.19 -7.65
N ARG A 287 -12.65 -0.07 -7.06
CA ARG A 287 -13.42 0.65 -6.04
C ARG A 287 -14.78 1.17 -6.51
N ASP A 288 -14.95 1.40 -7.81
CA ASP A 288 -16.16 1.98 -8.37
C ASP A 288 -17.12 0.91 -8.95
N ALA A 289 -16.73 -0.37 -8.86
CA ALA A 289 -17.50 -1.49 -9.39
C ALA A 289 -18.91 -1.63 -8.80
N GLY A 290 -19.82 -2.22 -9.58
CA GLY A 290 -21.21 -2.44 -9.19
C GLY A 290 -22.13 -1.25 -9.47
N GLY A 291 -21.69 -0.27 -10.28
CA GLY A 291 -22.51 0.82 -10.84
C GLY A 291 -22.96 1.91 -9.87
N SER A 292 -22.90 1.68 -8.56
CA SER A 292 -23.11 2.68 -7.52
C SER A 292 -21.87 2.87 -6.63
N GLY A 293 -20.70 2.42 -7.05
CA GLY A 293 -19.47 2.49 -6.26
C GLY A 293 -19.51 1.61 -5.01
N ALA A 294 -20.16 0.44 -5.09
CA ALA A 294 -20.06 -0.54 -4.00
C ALA A 294 -18.63 -1.07 -3.91
N GLY A 295 -18.00 -1.21 -5.07
CA GLY A 295 -16.65 -1.68 -5.23
C GLY A 295 -16.57 -3.21 -5.28
N ALA A 296 -15.41 -3.71 -5.72
CA ALA A 296 -15.11 -5.13 -5.76
C ALA A 296 -13.60 -5.39 -5.68
N ALA A 297 -13.26 -6.59 -5.21
CA ALA A 297 -11.93 -7.18 -5.36
C ALA A 297 -12.05 -8.48 -6.17
N TYR A 298 -11.09 -8.71 -7.05
CA TYR A 298 -11.04 -9.87 -7.93
C TYR A 298 -9.79 -10.68 -7.68
N VAL A 299 -9.89 -12.01 -7.77
CA VAL A 299 -8.74 -12.91 -7.70
C VAL A 299 -8.62 -13.71 -8.99
N ALA A 300 -7.44 -13.70 -9.60
CA ALA A 300 -7.13 -14.45 -10.81
C ALA A 300 -5.72 -15.02 -10.74
N PRO A 301 -5.44 -16.22 -11.27
CA PRO A 301 -4.10 -16.80 -11.21
C PRO A 301 -3.12 -16.05 -12.13
N ALA A 302 -1.86 -15.93 -11.70
CA ALA A 302 -0.75 -15.33 -12.45
C ALA A 302 -0.25 -16.26 -13.57
N ILE A 303 -1.10 -16.48 -14.58
CA ILE A 303 -0.76 -17.32 -15.74
C ILE A 303 -0.57 -16.47 -17.00
N ALA A 304 0.55 -16.67 -17.70
CA ALA A 304 0.84 -15.98 -18.95
C ALA A 304 -0.14 -16.43 -20.05
N ALA A 305 -1.21 -15.64 -20.28
CA ALA A 305 -2.26 -15.97 -21.23
C ALA A 305 -3.20 -14.79 -21.53
N GLY A 306 -2.71 -13.81 -22.29
CA GLY A 306 -3.53 -12.90 -23.11
C GLY A 306 -4.54 -12.07 -22.33
N GLU A 307 -5.66 -11.72 -22.96
CA GLU A 307 -6.68 -10.86 -22.33
C GLU A 307 -7.81 -11.68 -21.70
N ARG A 308 -8.26 -11.26 -20.51
CA ARG A 308 -9.39 -11.84 -19.77
C ARG A 308 -10.21 -10.75 -19.12
N SER A 309 -11.53 -10.98 -19.05
CA SER A 309 -12.41 -10.13 -18.26
C SER A 309 -12.40 -10.57 -16.80
N LEU A 310 -12.39 -9.61 -15.88
CA LEU A 310 -12.56 -9.83 -14.44
C LEU A 310 -13.93 -10.39 -14.07
N ALA A 311 -14.91 -10.35 -14.98
CA ALA A 311 -16.20 -11.02 -14.81
C ALA A 311 -16.07 -12.55 -14.73
N ASP A 312 -14.97 -13.08 -15.28
CA ASP A 312 -14.63 -14.51 -15.28
C ASP A 312 -13.49 -14.83 -14.29
N ALA A 313 -13.19 -13.94 -13.34
CA ALA A 313 -12.21 -14.17 -12.28
C ALA A 313 -12.58 -15.39 -11.42
N GLU A 314 -11.59 -16.02 -10.79
CA GLU A 314 -11.78 -17.20 -9.95
C GLU A 314 -12.63 -16.87 -8.71
N ALA A 315 -12.37 -15.70 -8.12
CA ALA A 315 -13.17 -15.13 -7.07
C ALA A 315 -13.53 -13.68 -7.37
N VAL A 316 -14.76 -13.32 -7.06
CA VAL A 316 -15.26 -11.95 -7.05
C VAL A 316 -15.84 -11.65 -5.67
N ILE A 317 -15.21 -10.73 -4.95
CA ILE A 317 -15.64 -10.24 -3.65
C ILE A 317 -16.36 -8.91 -3.88
N ARG A 318 -17.68 -8.89 -3.72
CA ARG A 318 -18.52 -7.73 -3.99
C ARG A 318 -18.69 -6.87 -2.74
N GLY A 319 -18.53 -5.56 -2.88
CA GLY A 319 -18.79 -4.59 -1.82
C GLY A 319 -20.21 -4.66 -1.28
N ALA A 320 -20.38 -4.28 -0.01
CA ALA A 320 -21.62 -4.46 0.75
C ALA A 320 -22.75 -3.52 0.27
N GLU A 321 -22.45 -2.22 0.13
CA GLU A 321 -23.42 -1.19 -0.23
C GLU A 321 -22.81 -0.18 -1.20
N GLY A 322 -23.67 0.46 -2.00
CA GLY A 322 -23.24 1.48 -2.96
C GLY A 322 -22.62 2.70 -2.27
N GLY A 323 -21.41 3.05 -2.68
CA GLY A 323 -20.65 4.18 -2.14
C GLY A 323 -19.62 3.78 -1.10
N ASN A 324 -19.47 2.50 -0.75
CA ASN A 324 -18.50 2.01 0.23
C ASN A 324 -17.07 1.89 -0.32
N SER A 325 -16.92 1.92 -1.65
CA SER A 325 -15.62 1.86 -2.34
C SER A 325 -14.78 0.64 -1.98
N ALA A 326 -15.38 -0.55 -1.84
CA ALA A 326 -14.62 -1.77 -1.55
C ALA A 326 -13.61 -2.09 -2.68
N GLY A 327 -12.42 -2.56 -2.33
CA GLY A 327 -11.34 -2.71 -3.31
C GLY A 327 -10.71 -1.36 -3.68
N HIS A 328 -10.88 -0.34 -2.83
CA HIS A 328 -9.97 0.81 -2.79
C HIS A 328 -8.56 0.33 -2.47
N THR A 329 -8.45 -0.58 -1.50
CA THR A 329 -7.22 -1.32 -1.20
C THR A 329 -7.52 -2.80 -1.33
N VAL A 330 -6.54 -3.52 -1.85
CA VAL A 330 -6.50 -4.98 -1.87
C VAL A 330 -5.15 -5.45 -1.37
N GLY A 331 -5.15 -6.59 -0.71
CA GLY A 331 -3.91 -7.16 -0.18
C GLY A 331 -4.02 -8.67 0.00
N VAL A 332 -2.88 -9.29 0.29
CA VAL A 332 -2.78 -10.71 0.57
C VAL A 332 -2.57 -10.91 2.06
N TYR A 333 -3.44 -11.70 2.68
CA TYR A 333 -3.32 -12.15 4.05
C TYR A 333 -2.84 -13.61 4.06
N ARG A 334 -1.78 -13.90 4.81
CA ARG A 334 -1.25 -15.26 5.02
C ARG A 334 -1.12 -15.55 6.51
N GLY A 335 -2.10 -16.27 7.05
CA GLY A 335 -1.97 -16.95 8.34
C GLY A 335 -1.38 -18.34 8.18
N ASN A 336 -1.00 -18.97 9.29
CA ASN A 336 -0.37 -20.30 9.30
C ASN A 336 -1.17 -21.38 8.57
N ASP A 337 -2.51 -21.34 8.67
CA ASP A 337 -3.40 -22.35 8.09
C ASP A 337 -4.48 -21.74 7.16
N SER A 338 -4.41 -20.44 6.88
CA SER A 338 -5.43 -19.73 6.12
C SER A 338 -4.85 -18.58 5.31
N ALA A 339 -5.23 -18.49 4.05
CA ALA A 339 -4.98 -17.32 3.22
C ALA A 339 -6.28 -16.54 2.99
N GLY A 340 -6.18 -15.24 2.83
CA GLY A 340 -7.33 -14.37 2.61
C GLY A 340 -6.98 -13.15 1.77
N VAL A 341 -8.00 -12.54 1.21
CA VAL A 341 -7.91 -11.26 0.51
C VAL A 341 -8.24 -10.17 1.52
N ILE A 342 -7.32 -9.22 1.69
CA ILE A 342 -7.58 -7.97 2.39
C ILE A 342 -8.38 -7.08 1.43
N VAL A 343 -9.48 -6.50 1.91
CA VAL A 343 -10.29 -5.56 1.13
C VAL A 343 -10.59 -4.34 1.98
N GLY A 344 -10.03 -3.19 1.61
CA GLY A 344 -10.37 -1.91 2.21
C GLY A 344 -11.58 -1.27 1.55
N ALA A 345 -12.46 -0.71 2.37
CA ALA A 345 -13.69 0.00 1.98
C ALA A 345 -13.77 1.32 2.77
N PRO A 346 -12.92 2.32 2.43
CA PRO A 346 -12.72 3.51 3.27
C PRO A 346 -13.93 4.42 3.38
N THR A 347 -14.96 4.23 2.56
CA THR A 347 -16.19 5.02 2.63
C THR A 347 -17.38 4.22 3.16
N ALA A 348 -17.14 3.01 3.69
CA ALA A 348 -18.15 2.25 4.41
C ALA A 348 -18.62 2.99 5.68
N ASP A 349 -19.88 2.76 6.04
CA ASP A 349 -20.59 3.47 7.11
C ASP A 349 -20.77 2.61 8.39
N GLU A 350 -19.90 1.61 8.61
CA GLU A 350 -20.02 0.61 9.69
C GLU A 350 -20.23 1.25 11.08
N ASN A 351 -19.47 2.30 11.39
CA ASN A 351 -19.52 3.02 12.66
C ASN A 351 -19.89 4.51 12.49
N GLY A 352 -20.69 4.80 11.46
CA GLY A 352 -21.09 6.15 11.06
C GLY A 352 -20.48 6.57 9.74
N SER A 353 -20.90 7.73 9.23
CA SER A 353 -20.60 8.14 7.86
C SER A 353 -19.10 8.16 7.55
N SER A 354 -18.71 7.42 6.51
CA SER A 354 -17.34 7.24 6.04
C SER A 354 -16.37 6.87 7.17
N SER A 355 -16.81 6.00 8.09
CA SER A 355 -15.91 5.45 9.09
C SER A 355 -14.83 4.57 8.49
N GLY A 356 -15.16 3.93 7.36
CA GLY A 356 -14.30 2.99 6.67
C GLY A 356 -14.24 1.64 7.39
N ALA A 357 -13.83 0.62 6.65
CA ALA A 357 -13.72 -0.76 7.11
C ALA A 357 -12.65 -1.53 6.34
N VAL A 358 -12.07 -2.53 7.01
CA VAL A 358 -11.17 -3.52 6.40
C VAL A 358 -11.73 -4.92 6.66
N TYR A 359 -11.78 -5.72 5.60
CA TYR A 359 -12.20 -7.11 5.65
C TYR A 359 -11.03 -8.01 5.28
N VAL A 360 -10.98 -9.19 5.89
CA VAL A 360 -10.12 -10.29 5.44
C VAL A 360 -11.05 -11.46 5.13
N VAL A 361 -11.18 -11.80 3.85
CA VAL A 361 -12.13 -12.81 3.38
C VAL A 361 -11.42 -13.93 2.61
N PRO A 362 -11.95 -15.15 2.58
CA PRO A 362 -11.35 -16.22 1.77
C PRO A 362 -11.31 -15.85 0.27
N PRO A 363 -10.36 -16.41 -0.51
CA PRO A 363 -10.24 -16.16 -1.95
C PRO A 363 -11.32 -16.91 -2.75
N GLU A 364 -12.59 -16.69 -2.44
CA GLU A 364 -13.75 -17.26 -3.10
C GLU A 364 -14.85 -16.20 -3.31
N ASN A 365 -15.83 -16.50 -4.16
CA ASN A 365 -16.93 -15.57 -4.42
C ASN A 365 -17.68 -15.23 -3.11
N ALA A 366 -17.70 -13.94 -2.77
CA ALA A 366 -18.25 -13.46 -1.52
C ALA A 366 -18.96 -12.10 -1.69
N SER A 367 -19.83 -11.77 -0.73
CA SER A 367 -20.34 -10.41 -0.56
C SER A 367 -19.93 -9.90 0.81
N LEU A 368 -19.38 -8.70 0.86
CA LEU A 368 -19.00 -8.06 2.12
C LEU A 368 -20.22 -7.70 2.98
N ALA A 369 -21.43 -7.67 2.41
CA ALA A 369 -22.67 -7.51 3.20
C ALA A 369 -22.94 -8.70 4.14
N ASP A 370 -22.32 -9.86 3.86
CA ASP A 370 -22.42 -11.08 4.67
C ASP A 370 -21.16 -11.33 5.51
N ALA A 371 -20.17 -10.41 5.48
CA ALA A 371 -18.91 -10.51 6.20
C ALA A 371 -18.85 -9.46 7.31
N GLU A 372 -18.24 -9.83 8.44
CA GLU A 372 -17.92 -8.87 9.49
C GLU A 372 -16.55 -8.25 9.20
N PRO A 373 -16.38 -6.92 9.30
CA PRO A 373 -15.08 -6.31 9.14
C PRO A 373 -14.15 -6.72 10.29
N VAL A 374 -12.87 -6.91 9.96
CA VAL A 374 -11.82 -7.16 10.96
C VAL A 374 -11.51 -5.88 11.73
N TYR A 375 -11.64 -4.73 11.06
CA TYR A 375 -11.50 -3.42 11.66
C TYR A 375 -12.44 -2.41 11.00
N ALA A 376 -12.99 -1.51 11.79
CA ALA A 376 -13.76 -0.37 11.31
C ALA A 376 -13.39 0.86 12.14
N GLY A 377 -13.14 1.98 11.46
CA GLY A 377 -12.82 3.25 12.12
C GLY A 377 -14.03 3.86 12.81
N THR A 378 -13.92 5.11 13.23
CA THR A 378 -15.03 5.95 13.66
C THR A 378 -15.44 6.91 12.55
N ALA A 379 -16.61 7.54 12.67
CA ALA A 379 -17.19 8.37 11.61
C ALA A 379 -16.21 9.43 11.07
N GLY A 380 -15.84 9.31 9.80
CA GLY A 380 -14.94 10.22 9.08
C GLY A 380 -13.51 9.74 8.96
N ASP A 381 -13.08 8.72 9.72
CA ASP A 381 -11.69 8.26 9.77
C ASP A 381 -11.20 7.64 8.46
N ARG A 382 -12.14 7.07 7.69
CA ARG A 382 -11.89 6.34 6.45
C ARG A 382 -10.88 5.22 6.60
N ALA A 383 -11.05 4.41 7.64
CA ALA A 383 -10.23 3.22 7.86
C ALA A 383 -10.23 2.27 6.65
N GLY A 384 -9.08 1.65 6.38
CA GLY A 384 -8.90 0.86 5.17
C GLY A 384 -8.71 1.75 3.95
N TRP A 385 -8.14 2.94 4.14
CA TRP A 385 -7.62 3.74 3.03
C TRP A 385 -6.40 3.08 2.39
N ASP A 386 -5.58 2.47 3.24
CA ASP A 386 -4.55 1.51 2.90
C ASP A 386 -4.51 0.42 3.99
N ALA A 387 -4.09 -0.79 3.64
CA ALA A 387 -3.96 -1.89 4.58
C ALA A 387 -3.02 -2.98 4.07
N THR A 388 -2.20 -3.53 4.96
CA THR A 388 -1.28 -4.63 4.68
C THR A 388 -1.23 -5.62 5.85
N ALA A 389 -0.65 -6.80 5.65
CA ALA A 389 -0.53 -7.79 6.71
C ALA A 389 0.83 -8.49 6.76
N GLY A 390 1.24 -8.82 7.98
CA GLY A 390 2.46 -9.57 8.27
C GLY A 390 2.66 -9.70 9.76
N ASP A 391 3.54 -10.62 10.16
CA ASP A 391 3.82 -10.88 11.57
C ASP A 391 4.73 -9.77 12.13
N VAL A 392 4.13 -8.78 12.78
CA VAL A 392 4.83 -7.65 13.41
C VAL A 392 4.91 -7.79 14.94
N THR A 393 4.14 -8.73 15.49
CA THR A 393 4.17 -9.12 16.90
C THR A 393 5.07 -10.32 17.17
N CYS A 394 5.63 -10.92 16.12
CA CYS A 394 6.51 -12.10 16.15
C CYS A 394 5.87 -13.31 16.83
N ASP A 395 4.55 -13.43 16.73
CA ASP A 395 3.79 -14.52 17.34
C ASP A 395 3.53 -15.69 16.37
N GLY A 396 4.11 -15.58 15.17
CA GLY A 396 3.97 -16.51 14.06
C GLY A 396 2.67 -16.33 13.28
N ARG A 397 1.88 -15.27 13.50
CA ARG A 397 0.65 -14.99 12.75
C ARG A 397 0.73 -13.60 12.14
N ALA A 398 0.17 -13.46 10.94
CA ALA A 398 0.11 -12.16 10.31
C ALA A 398 -0.93 -11.28 11.01
N ASP A 399 -0.46 -10.15 11.54
CA ASP A 399 -1.27 -9.03 12.01
C ASP A 399 -1.62 -8.13 10.83
N LEU A 400 -2.62 -7.27 11.01
CA LEU A 400 -3.04 -6.32 9.99
C LEU A 400 -2.61 -4.90 10.38
N LEU A 401 -1.99 -4.16 9.47
CA LEU A 401 -1.78 -2.73 9.59
C LEU A 401 -2.84 -2.00 8.77
N VAL A 402 -3.47 -0.99 9.36
CA VAL A 402 -4.56 -0.24 8.74
C VAL A 402 -4.30 1.25 8.83
N GLY A 403 -4.36 1.91 7.68
CA GLY A 403 -4.31 3.36 7.56
C GLY A 403 -5.69 4.02 7.64
N SER A 404 -5.79 5.08 8.44
CA SER A 404 -7.00 5.93 8.58
C SER A 404 -6.64 7.42 8.51
N PRO A 405 -6.22 7.92 7.33
CA PRO A 405 -5.61 9.25 7.21
C PRO A 405 -6.57 10.42 7.44
N TYR A 406 -7.87 10.18 7.56
CA TYR A 406 -8.85 11.23 7.80
C TYR A 406 -9.28 11.32 9.27
N ALA A 407 -8.72 10.47 10.13
CA ALA A 407 -8.95 10.52 11.57
C ALA A 407 -8.44 11.84 12.17
N ASP A 408 -9.05 12.25 13.28
CA ASP A 408 -8.71 13.42 14.09
C ASP A 408 -8.42 14.70 13.26
N ASP A 409 -9.46 15.24 12.62
CA ASP A 409 -9.35 16.41 11.73
C ASP A 409 -8.29 16.26 10.62
N LYS A 410 -8.05 15.01 10.19
CA LYS A 410 -7.07 14.58 9.18
C LYS A 410 -5.62 14.68 9.66
N ALA A 411 -5.37 14.70 10.96
CA ALA A 411 -4.04 14.31 11.45
C ALA A 411 -3.72 12.89 10.98
N GLY A 412 -4.72 12.00 11.00
CA GLY A 412 -4.59 10.63 10.55
C GLY A 412 -4.01 9.71 11.61
N THR A 413 -4.14 8.42 11.39
CA THR A 413 -3.62 7.39 12.29
C THR A 413 -3.32 6.10 11.52
N ALA A 414 -2.34 5.34 12.01
CA ALA A 414 -2.09 3.96 11.63
C ALA A 414 -2.34 3.06 12.85
N VAL A 415 -3.05 1.96 12.61
CA VAL A 415 -3.47 1.01 13.65
C VAL A 415 -2.98 -0.38 13.28
N MET A 416 -2.43 -1.10 14.25
CA MET A 416 -2.19 -2.53 14.16
C MET A 416 -3.36 -3.29 14.77
N VAL A 417 -3.85 -4.30 14.06
CA VAL A 417 -4.92 -5.20 14.48
C VAL A 417 -4.32 -6.59 14.66
N PRO A 418 -4.13 -7.02 15.92
CA PRO A 418 -3.48 -8.29 16.23
C PRO A 418 -4.24 -9.51 15.70
N ALA A 419 -3.51 -10.49 15.18
CA ALA A 419 -4.07 -11.75 14.69
C ALA A 419 -4.68 -12.62 15.80
N ASP A 420 -4.27 -12.40 17.05
CA ASP A 420 -4.72 -13.14 18.23
C ASP A 420 -6.11 -12.72 18.74
N GLY A 421 -6.69 -11.69 18.12
CA GLY A 421 -8.00 -11.13 18.48
C GLY A 421 -7.97 -10.21 19.70
N SER A 422 -6.78 -9.79 20.14
CA SER A 422 -6.65 -8.68 21.09
C SER A 422 -7.07 -7.35 20.46
N ASP A 423 -7.26 -6.35 21.32
CA ASP A 423 -7.79 -5.06 20.89
C ASP A 423 -6.81 -4.35 19.92
N PRO A 424 -7.29 -3.68 18.86
CA PRO A 424 -6.45 -2.89 17.98
C PRO A 424 -5.62 -1.84 18.74
N VAL A 425 -4.37 -1.65 18.31
CA VAL A 425 -3.41 -0.73 18.93
C VAL A 425 -3.06 0.37 17.93
N GLU A 426 -3.24 1.62 18.33
CA GLU A 426 -2.70 2.76 17.58
C GLU A 426 -1.17 2.75 17.64
N ILE A 427 -0.53 2.67 16.48
CA ILE A 427 0.94 2.56 16.35
C ILE A 427 1.58 3.87 15.89
N LEU A 428 0.80 4.74 15.25
CA LEU A 428 1.20 6.10 14.91
C LEU A 428 -0.02 7.01 14.85
N ALA A 429 0.00 8.09 15.61
CA ALA A 429 -0.95 9.19 15.47
C ALA A 429 -0.26 10.34 14.71
N GLY A 430 -0.97 10.96 13.77
CA GLY A 430 -0.51 12.21 13.16
C GLY A 430 -0.43 13.32 14.18
N GLU A 431 0.51 14.25 14.01
CA GLU A 431 0.80 15.27 15.01
C GLU A 431 -0.11 16.50 14.87
N ASP A 432 -0.43 16.88 13.64
CA ASP A 432 -1.18 18.09 13.31
C ASP A 432 -2.35 17.83 12.32
N PRO A 433 -3.45 18.61 12.41
CA PRO A 433 -4.55 18.48 11.47
C PRO A 433 -4.13 18.72 10.02
N GLY A 434 -4.35 17.71 9.18
CA GLY A 434 -4.04 17.76 7.75
C GLY A 434 -2.78 16.98 7.36
N ASP A 435 -2.15 16.26 8.28
CA ASP A 435 -0.96 15.45 7.99
C ASP A 435 -1.25 14.18 7.19
N TYR A 436 -2.46 13.62 7.39
CA TYR A 436 -2.89 12.36 6.80
C TYR A 436 -1.95 11.18 7.13
N ALA A 437 -1.46 11.07 8.36
CA ALA A 437 -0.72 9.87 8.78
C ALA A 437 -1.55 8.58 8.57
N GLY A 438 -0.89 7.51 8.16
CA GLY A 438 -1.58 6.29 7.73
C GLY A 438 -2.17 6.39 6.33
N TYR A 439 -1.71 7.34 5.51
CA TYR A 439 -2.09 7.39 4.10
C TYR A 439 -1.51 6.21 3.32
N ARG A 440 -0.31 5.77 3.71
CA ARG A 440 0.26 4.49 3.31
C ARG A 440 0.74 3.69 4.49
N VAL A 441 0.64 2.38 4.37
CA VAL A 441 1.25 1.43 5.29
C VAL A 441 1.98 0.33 4.52
N ALA A 442 3.24 0.07 4.85
CA ALA A 442 4.00 -1.03 4.27
C ALA A 442 4.77 -1.78 5.36
N LEU A 443 5.23 -2.98 5.01
CA LEU A 443 6.10 -3.79 5.85
C LEU A 443 7.43 -4.00 5.16
N THR A 444 8.51 -4.00 5.92
CA THR A 444 9.87 -4.28 5.45
C THR A 444 10.53 -5.29 6.38
N VAL A 445 11.47 -6.09 5.87
CA VAL A 445 11.93 -7.29 6.58
C VAL A 445 12.74 -6.98 7.84
N ASP A 446 13.67 -6.04 7.78
CA ASP A 446 14.53 -5.60 8.90
C ASP A 446 15.31 -4.37 8.43
N ALA A 447 14.69 -3.19 8.47
CA ALA A 447 15.33 -1.94 8.07
C ALA A 447 16.11 -1.28 9.21
N THR A 448 15.85 -1.67 10.45
CA THR A 448 16.56 -1.18 11.64
C THR A 448 17.84 -1.97 11.94
N GLY A 449 17.95 -3.20 11.40
CA GLY A 449 19.05 -4.13 11.65
C GLY A 449 18.90 -4.89 12.98
N ASP A 450 17.70 -4.94 13.55
CA ASP A 450 17.40 -5.63 14.81
C ASP A 450 17.00 -7.10 14.61
N GLY A 451 16.80 -7.51 13.35
CA GLY A 451 16.41 -8.86 12.93
C GLY A 451 14.91 -9.11 12.90
N ASN A 452 14.09 -8.09 13.15
CA ASN A 452 12.64 -8.17 13.14
C ASN A 452 12.05 -7.38 11.97
N ARG A 453 10.81 -7.74 11.62
CA ARG A 453 10.02 -7.01 10.63
C ARG A 453 9.64 -5.63 11.14
N ASP A 454 9.93 -4.62 10.34
CA ASP A 454 9.56 -3.24 10.60
C ASP A 454 8.35 -2.83 9.76
N ALA A 455 7.76 -1.69 10.12
CA ALA A 455 6.65 -1.09 9.40
C ALA A 455 6.98 0.32 8.93
N LEU A 456 6.37 0.74 7.82
CA LEU A 456 6.48 2.09 7.27
C LEU A 456 5.10 2.72 7.23
N VAL A 457 5.01 3.99 7.63
CA VAL A 457 3.76 4.76 7.58
C VAL A 457 4.00 6.09 6.88
N GLY A 458 3.22 6.40 5.85
CA GLY A 458 3.27 7.66 5.11
C GLY A 458 2.27 8.72 5.60
N ALA A 459 2.69 9.99 5.58
CA ALA A 459 1.92 11.18 5.92
C ALA A 459 2.21 12.32 4.89
N PRO A 460 1.63 12.26 3.67
CA PRO A 460 2.06 13.05 2.53
C PRO A 460 1.70 14.54 2.58
N ASP A 461 0.91 14.99 3.56
CA ASP A 461 0.39 16.36 3.58
C ASP A 461 0.73 17.09 4.90
N GLU A 462 1.66 16.53 5.69
CA GLU A 462 2.09 17.09 6.96
C GLU A 462 2.53 18.56 6.83
N ASN A 463 2.05 19.40 7.75
CA ASN A 463 2.16 20.85 7.61
C ASN A 463 2.24 21.60 8.93
N VAL A 464 3.45 21.70 9.46
CA VAL A 464 3.83 22.80 10.35
C VAL A 464 4.83 23.73 9.68
N THR A 465 4.30 24.82 9.11
CA THR A 465 5.03 26.04 8.72
C THR A 465 5.86 26.05 7.42
N ASN A 466 5.31 25.46 6.35
CA ASN A 466 5.65 25.64 4.92
C ASN A 466 6.51 24.57 4.23
N THR A 467 6.47 23.30 4.66
CA THR A 467 6.70 22.06 3.87
C THR A 467 7.22 21.00 4.82
N THR A 468 6.43 20.01 5.23
CA THR A 468 6.99 18.76 5.75
C THR A 468 5.96 17.66 5.61
N ALA A 469 5.91 16.98 4.47
CA ALA A 469 5.35 15.64 4.41
C ALA A 469 6.36 14.63 5.00
N SER A 470 5.93 13.44 5.44
CA SER A 470 6.84 12.45 6.02
C SER A 470 6.52 10.98 5.73
N ALA A 471 7.54 10.15 5.94
CA ALA A 471 7.43 8.71 6.08
C ALA A 471 8.15 8.26 7.36
N THR A 472 7.45 7.52 8.22
CA THR A 472 7.96 7.05 9.51
C THR A 472 8.21 5.55 9.47
N LEU A 473 9.44 5.14 9.77
CA LEU A 473 9.83 3.77 10.06
C LEU A 473 9.53 3.46 11.53
N LEU A 474 8.76 2.40 11.74
CA LEU A 474 8.40 1.87 13.05
C LEU A 474 9.18 0.58 13.28
N GLU A 475 9.94 0.53 14.37
CA GLU A 475 10.65 -0.67 14.83
C GLU A 475 9.69 -1.61 15.55
N SER A 476 9.89 -2.91 15.40
CA SER A 476 9.17 -3.91 16.20
C SER A 476 9.81 -4.08 17.58
N GLY A 477 8.97 -4.04 18.62
CA GLY A 477 9.39 -4.27 20.00
C GLY A 477 9.71 -5.73 20.35
N CYS A 478 9.70 -6.64 19.38
CA CYS A 478 10.00 -8.04 19.60
C CYS A 478 11.42 -8.24 20.12
N ALA A 479 11.58 -9.02 21.18
CA ALA A 479 12.91 -9.50 21.53
C ALA A 479 13.41 -10.40 20.39
N ALA A 480 14.46 -9.97 19.68
CA ALA A 480 15.13 -10.78 18.67
C ALA A 480 15.28 -12.20 19.22
N THR A 481 14.65 -13.17 18.56
CA THR A 481 14.76 -14.55 19.05
C THR A 481 16.22 -14.96 18.93
N ALA A 482 16.88 -15.04 20.07
CA ALA A 482 18.23 -15.58 20.20
C ALA A 482 18.19 -17.10 20.00
N ASP A 483 17.74 -17.55 18.84
CA ASP A 483 17.74 -18.96 18.42
C ASP A 483 18.47 -19.09 17.07
N ALA A 484 19.68 -18.55 17.02
CA ALA A 484 20.68 -18.92 16.02
C ALA A 484 22.11 -19.00 16.59
N VAL A 485 22.27 -19.27 17.90
CA VAL A 485 23.57 -19.70 18.45
C VAL A 485 23.34 -20.66 19.62
N GLU A 486 23.09 -21.95 19.36
CA GLU A 486 23.55 -22.97 20.29
C GLU A 486 24.88 -23.56 19.84
N GLU A 487 25.84 -23.24 20.69
CA GLU A 487 27.18 -23.76 20.80
C GLU A 487 27.23 -25.29 20.67
N ASN A 488 28.15 -25.79 19.85
CA ASN A 488 28.78 -27.08 20.16
C ASN A 488 30.25 -26.85 20.51
N ALA A 489 30.45 -26.11 21.60
CA ALA A 489 31.69 -26.11 22.36
C ALA A 489 31.47 -26.93 23.64
N SER A 490 31.67 -28.25 23.56
CA SER A 490 31.95 -29.04 24.76
C SER A 490 33.44 -29.34 24.85
N ASP A 491 33.99 -28.82 25.93
CA ASP A 491 35.35 -28.92 26.44
C ASP A 491 35.72 -30.36 26.85
N GLY A 492 36.98 -30.73 26.59
CA GLY A 492 37.84 -31.33 27.61
C GLY A 492 37.78 -32.83 27.84
N GLY A 493 38.63 -33.59 27.12
CA GLY A 493 38.97 -34.96 27.48
C GLY A 493 40.28 -35.43 26.85
N THR A 494 41.39 -35.17 27.53
CA THR A 494 42.70 -35.76 27.23
C THR A 494 42.66 -37.28 27.38
N ASP A 495 43.18 -38.03 26.42
CA ASP A 495 44.11 -39.13 26.68
C ASP A 495 44.85 -39.57 25.41
N THR A 496 46.16 -39.72 25.59
CA THR A 496 47.18 -40.24 24.69
C THR A 496 46.98 -41.72 24.33
N GLU A 497 47.48 -42.15 23.16
CA GLU A 497 48.19 -43.42 22.83
C GLU A 497 47.98 -43.75 21.33
N THR A 498 48.95 -43.45 20.47
CA THR A 498 49.93 -44.36 19.82
C THR A 498 49.43 -45.27 18.67
N GLU A 499 49.99 -44.95 17.49
CA GLU A 499 50.61 -45.81 16.47
C GLU A 499 49.79 -46.71 15.52
N SER A 500 50.35 -46.73 14.30
CA SER A 500 50.36 -47.80 13.29
C SER A 500 49.08 -47.94 12.46
N ASP A 501 49.07 -48.23 11.17
CA ASP A 501 50.02 -48.51 10.09
C ASP A 501 49.07 -48.96 8.95
N GLY A 502 49.51 -48.93 7.69
CA GLY A 502 48.99 -49.92 6.75
C GLY A 502 48.20 -49.43 5.56
N THR A 503 48.95 -49.12 4.52
CA THR A 503 48.82 -49.68 3.16
C THR A 503 47.68 -49.24 2.23
N GLU A 504 48.14 -48.70 1.10
CA GLU A 504 47.49 -48.66 -0.21
C GLU A 504 47.00 -50.05 -0.69
N THR A 505 45.93 -50.07 -1.50
CA THR A 505 45.88 -50.77 -2.80
C THR A 505 44.67 -50.35 -3.65
N ASP A 506 44.98 -49.79 -4.81
CA ASP A 506 44.52 -50.03 -6.20
C ASP A 506 43.21 -50.76 -6.56
N ALA A 507 42.59 -50.22 -7.64
CA ALA A 507 41.88 -50.85 -8.77
C ALA A 507 40.38 -51.27 -8.72
N THR A 508 39.62 -50.61 -9.62
CA THR A 508 38.59 -51.09 -10.59
C THR A 508 37.32 -51.82 -10.13
N ASP A 509 36.15 -51.34 -10.56
CA ASP A 509 35.35 -51.85 -11.71
C ASP A 509 33.85 -51.46 -11.57
N GLU A 510 33.17 -51.37 -12.71
CA GLU A 510 31.79 -50.95 -12.93
C GLU A 510 30.71 -51.72 -12.14
N THR A 511 29.59 -51.08 -11.81
CA THR A 511 28.25 -51.42 -12.33
C THR A 511 27.14 -50.59 -11.68
N ALA A 512 26.13 -50.27 -12.48
CA ALA A 512 24.94 -49.53 -12.13
C ALA A 512 24.00 -50.29 -11.18
N ALA A 513 23.38 -49.57 -10.24
CA ALA A 513 22.04 -49.86 -9.75
C ALA A 513 21.43 -48.59 -9.17
N ALA A 514 20.20 -48.29 -9.61
CA ALA A 514 19.36 -47.23 -9.10
C ALA A 514 18.86 -47.58 -7.69
N GLU A 515 18.95 -46.62 -6.77
CA GLU A 515 18.24 -46.60 -5.49
C GLU A 515 17.75 -45.16 -5.26
N ALA A 516 16.51 -45.03 -4.83
CA ALA A 516 15.77 -43.77 -4.66
C ALA A 516 16.35 -42.88 -3.55
N PRO A 517 16.23 -41.53 -3.63
CA PRO A 517 16.49 -40.70 -2.47
C PRO A 517 15.32 -40.76 -1.50
N SER A 518 15.65 -41.03 -0.25
CA SER A 518 14.81 -40.83 0.93
C SER A 518 14.46 -39.36 1.09
N GLU A 519 13.25 -39.15 1.59
CA GLU A 519 12.57 -37.89 1.91
C GLU A 519 13.52 -36.87 2.53
N GLY A 520 13.67 -35.73 1.86
CA GLY A 520 14.29 -34.53 2.38
C GLY A 520 13.24 -33.66 3.07
N ASP A 521 13.61 -33.13 4.23
CA ASP A 521 12.90 -32.08 4.94
C ASP A 521 12.65 -30.86 4.03
N PRO A 522 11.43 -30.29 4.00
CA PRO A 522 11.24 -28.91 3.60
C PRO A 522 11.18 -28.04 4.86
N LEU A 523 11.81 -26.87 4.83
CA LEU A 523 11.35 -25.60 5.40
C LEU A 523 12.54 -24.62 5.44
N SER A 524 12.62 -23.77 4.41
CA SER A 524 13.24 -22.45 4.50
C SER A 524 12.20 -21.47 3.99
N THR A 525 11.86 -20.55 4.87
CA THR A 525 10.74 -19.60 4.90
C THR A 525 10.90 -18.47 3.88
N LEU A 526 9.82 -18.18 3.13
CA LEU A 526 9.66 -17.00 2.28
C LEU A 526 8.94 -15.89 3.05
N ALA A 527 9.44 -14.67 2.97
CA ALA A 527 8.86 -13.48 3.58
C ALA A 527 7.80 -12.83 2.64
N PRO A 528 6.67 -12.31 3.15
CA PRO A 528 5.73 -11.51 2.35
C PRO A 528 6.14 -10.02 2.25
N VAL A 529 5.87 -9.40 1.09
CA VAL A 529 6.21 -7.99 0.72
C VAL A 529 4.91 -7.21 0.46
N GLY A 530 4.85 -5.94 0.93
CA GLY A 530 3.65 -5.08 0.98
C GLY A 530 3.30 -4.32 -0.33
N VAL A 531 2.12 -3.67 -0.34
CA VAL A 531 1.35 -3.08 -1.48
C VAL A 531 0.92 -1.64 -1.12
N VAL A 532 0.68 -0.74 -2.11
CA VAL A 532 0.54 0.74 -1.96
C VAL A 532 -0.66 1.31 -2.78
N VAL A 533 -1.52 2.19 -2.21
CA VAL A 533 -2.82 2.66 -2.83
C VAL A 533 -2.96 4.17 -3.10
N GLY A 534 -2.65 4.69 -4.29
CA GLY A 534 -2.85 6.11 -4.70
C GLY A 534 -4.20 6.78 -4.33
N ALA A 535 -4.19 7.99 -3.75
CA ALA A 535 -5.40 8.83 -3.71
C ALA A 535 -5.34 10.00 -4.68
N ALA A 536 -6.48 10.25 -5.33
CA ALA A 536 -6.68 11.41 -6.16
C ALA A 536 -8.06 12.01 -5.87
N ALA A 537 -8.11 13.13 -5.13
CA ALA A 537 -9.15 14.16 -5.26
C ALA A 537 -8.93 15.43 -4.38
N VAL A 538 -8.04 16.37 -4.80
CA VAL A 538 -8.29 17.82 -4.68
C VAL A 538 -7.59 18.59 -5.82
N ALA A 539 -8.23 18.74 -6.99
CA ALA A 539 -7.99 19.86 -7.92
C ALA A 539 -9.06 19.95 -9.03
N LEU A 540 -10.35 20.06 -8.68
CA LEU A 540 -11.38 20.46 -9.64
C LEU A 540 -11.45 21.99 -9.72
N GLY A 541 -10.69 22.57 -10.66
CA GLY A 541 -10.91 23.94 -11.12
C GLY A 541 -9.71 24.61 -11.78
N VAL A 542 -9.40 24.24 -13.04
CA VAL A 542 -8.93 25.07 -14.19
C VAL A 542 -8.17 24.18 -15.18
N VAL A 543 -8.88 23.39 -16.01
CA VAL A 543 -8.33 22.84 -17.28
C VAL A 543 -9.43 22.84 -18.36
N ALA A 544 -10.17 23.94 -18.47
CA ALA A 544 -11.14 24.15 -19.55
C ALA A 544 -10.95 25.51 -20.21
N LEU A 545 -9.71 25.82 -20.60
CA LEU A 545 -9.43 26.83 -21.62
C LEU A 545 -7.97 26.67 -22.01
N TRP A 546 -7.66 26.00 -23.11
CA TRP A 546 -6.50 26.25 -24.00
C TRP A 546 -6.45 25.14 -25.05
N ARG A 547 -7.36 25.23 -26.04
CA ARG A 547 -7.19 24.69 -27.41
C ARG A 547 -8.35 25.20 -28.28
N ARG A 548 -8.19 26.40 -28.84
CA ARG A 548 -8.60 26.83 -30.19
C ARG A 548 -8.36 28.34 -30.34
N ASP A 549 -7.42 28.66 -31.23
CA ASP A 549 -7.09 29.96 -31.85
C ASP A 549 -6.87 31.19 -30.96
#